data_AF-A0A1C7MTC8-F1
#
_entry.id   AF-A0A1C7MTC8-F1
#
_cell.length_a   1.000
_cell.length_b   1.000
_cell.length_c   1.000
_cell.angle_alpha   90.00
_cell.angle_beta   90.00
_cell.angle_gamma   90.00
#
_symmetry.space_group_name_H-M   'P 1'
#
loop_
_entity.id
_entity.type
_entity.pdbx_description
1 polymer ?
#
loop_
_entity_poly.entity_id
_entity_poly.type
_entity_poly.pdbx_seq_one_letter_code
_entity_poly.pdbx_strand_id
1 'polypeptide(L)'
;MDLSAVPSSWNDGGLMNCVCTHCGALMWTHERVSTTSRHRPEFQLCCYTRKSVLPSLQSTPSEIAGYLKSNNVNYKEFQKNIRLYNSSLCFTSLGVSLDLNLANNRSGAYTFRIQGSPYHLVGSGVPTEGSNPKFAQLYIYDAEHELQNRHAIAPSVNIATLEKIKEMMHWLNPFVSIFKSTAQVVNEQRSNSNTESQQNNISSLENIKLVFRAEGV
;
A
#
# COMPACT_ATOMS: atom_id res chain seq x y z
N MET A 1 6.86 12.29 22.36
CA MET A 1 6.00 11.28 23.02
C MET A 1 6.54 11.14 24.42
N ASP A 2 5.75 11.54 25.40
CA ASP A 2 6.08 11.36 26.81
C ASP A 2 5.95 9.86 27.12
N LEU A 3 7.07 9.23 27.49
CA LEU A 3 7.17 7.79 27.75
C LEU A 3 6.70 7.42 29.17
N SER A 4 6.23 8.38 29.96
CA SER A 4 5.86 8.17 31.37
C SER A 4 4.46 7.57 31.60
N ALA A 5 3.65 7.40 30.55
CA ALA A 5 2.25 6.98 30.65
C ALA A 5 1.95 5.61 30.01
N VAL A 6 2.89 4.65 30.09
CA VAL A 6 2.61 3.26 29.67
C VAL A 6 1.82 2.56 30.78
N PRO A 7 0.57 2.12 30.56
CA PRO A 7 -0.21 1.44 31.59
C PRO A 7 0.47 0.15 32.05
N SER A 8 0.42 -0.16 33.34
CA SER A 8 1.07 -1.32 33.98
C SER A 8 0.63 -2.70 33.47
N SER A 9 -0.40 -2.76 32.61
CA SER A 9 -0.85 -3.98 31.92
C SER A 9 -0.14 -4.25 30.58
N TRP A 10 0.74 -3.35 30.13
CA TRP A 10 1.50 -3.53 28.90
C TRP A 10 2.78 -4.30 29.24
N ASN A 11 2.84 -5.57 28.82
CA ASN A 11 4.09 -6.32 28.85
C ASN A 11 5.05 -5.69 27.85
N ASP A 12 5.93 -4.82 28.33
CA ASP A 12 7.12 -4.44 27.59
C ASP A 12 7.99 -5.68 27.44
N GLY A 13 8.01 -6.28 26.23
CA GLY A 13 8.83 -7.44 25.88
C GLY A 13 10.34 -7.15 25.93
N GLY A 14 10.72 -5.92 26.31
CA GLY A 14 12.07 -5.41 26.36
C GLY A 14 12.55 -4.93 25.00
N LEU A 15 13.84 -4.65 24.91
CA LEU A 15 14.47 -4.20 23.66
C LEU A 15 14.53 -5.35 22.65
N MET A 16 14.18 -5.05 21.39
CA MET A 16 14.34 -5.95 20.24
C MET A 16 15.80 -5.94 19.76
N ASN A 17 16.72 -6.48 20.58
CA ASN A 17 18.16 -6.39 20.35
C ASN A 17 18.87 -7.76 20.26
N CYS A 18 18.15 -8.88 20.37
CA CYS A 18 18.73 -10.20 20.17
C CYS A 18 18.84 -10.50 18.68
N VAL A 19 20.05 -10.72 18.19
CA VAL A 19 20.29 -11.05 16.77
C VAL A 19 20.22 -12.56 16.58
N CYS A 20 19.35 -13.03 15.69
CA CYS A 20 19.32 -14.44 15.31
C CYS A 20 20.63 -14.83 14.60
N THR A 21 21.30 -15.87 15.09
CA THR A 21 22.59 -16.36 14.53
C THR A 21 22.47 -17.01 13.15
N HIS A 22 21.25 -17.17 12.64
CA HIS A 22 20.97 -17.86 11.39
C HIS A 22 20.62 -16.89 10.26
N CYS A 23 19.70 -15.94 10.50
CA CYS A 23 19.24 -14.99 9.49
C CYS A 23 19.54 -13.53 9.83
N GLY A 24 20.11 -13.22 11.00
CA GLY A 24 20.42 -11.85 11.41
C GLY A 24 19.20 -11.00 11.82
N ALA A 25 17.99 -11.58 11.85
CA ALA A 25 16.80 -10.87 12.31
C ALA A 25 16.94 -10.41 13.77
N LEU A 26 16.43 -9.21 14.07
CA LEU A 26 16.30 -8.70 15.42
C LEU A 26 15.06 -9.32 16.08
N MET A 27 15.26 -9.88 17.26
CA MET A 27 14.26 -10.63 18.03
C MET A 27 14.18 -10.08 19.44
N TRP A 28 13.05 -10.29 20.10
CA TRP A 28 12.94 -10.10 21.55
C TRP A 28 13.48 -11.32 22.29
N THR A 29 14.12 -11.13 23.44
CA THR A 29 14.64 -12.26 24.24
C THR A 29 13.52 -13.24 24.65
N HIS A 30 12.30 -12.74 24.82
CA HIS A 30 11.13 -13.55 25.17
C HIS A 30 10.61 -14.43 24.02
N GLU A 31 10.99 -14.14 22.77
CA GLU A 31 10.64 -14.93 21.58
C GLU A 31 11.57 -16.13 21.34
N ARG A 32 12.56 -16.32 22.19
CA ARG A 32 13.44 -17.48 22.11
C ARG A 32 12.64 -18.76 22.27
N VAL A 33 13.16 -19.85 21.71
CA VAL A 33 12.64 -21.20 22.02
C VAL A 33 12.78 -21.45 23.52
N SER A 34 11.71 -21.90 24.18
CA SER A 34 11.62 -22.04 25.64
C SER A 34 12.73 -22.90 26.25
N THR A 35 13.24 -23.88 25.50
CA THR A 35 14.33 -24.79 25.88
C THR A 35 15.73 -24.16 25.83
N THR A 36 15.89 -22.99 25.22
CA THR A 36 17.20 -22.34 25.05
C THR A 36 17.51 -21.35 26.16
N SER A 37 18.79 -21.14 26.45
CA SER A 37 19.20 -20.20 27.49
C SER A 37 19.03 -18.75 27.02
N ARG A 38 18.86 -17.81 27.96
CA ARG A 38 18.87 -16.37 27.63
C ARG A 38 20.23 -15.89 27.11
N HIS A 39 21.33 -16.57 27.46
CA HIS A 39 22.68 -16.23 27.01
C HIS A 39 23.02 -16.76 25.61
N ARG A 40 22.34 -17.84 25.19
CA ARG A 40 22.45 -18.44 23.85
C ARG A 40 21.04 -18.73 23.32
N PRO A 41 20.27 -17.69 22.97
CA PRO A 41 18.90 -17.87 22.53
C PRO A 41 18.88 -18.39 21.09
N GLU A 42 17.97 -19.32 20.81
CA GLU A 42 17.59 -19.68 19.44
C GLU A 42 16.16 -19.24 19.15
N PHE A 43 15.86 -19.00 17.87
CA PHE A 43 14.59 -18.42 17.44
C PHE A 43 13.98 -19.22 16.30
N GLN A 44 12.67 -19.47 16.40
CA GLN A 44 11.89 -20.13 15.36
C GLN A 44 11.02 -19.16 14.57
N LEU A 45 10.67 -17.99 15.12
CA LEU A 45 9.75 -17.05 14.47
C LEU A 45 10.33 -16.37 13.22
N CYS A 46 11.65 -16.24 13.09
CA CYS A 46 12.27 -15.51 11.99
C CYS A 46 12.61 -16.39 10.77
N CYS A 47 13.34 -17.49 10.99
CA CYS A 47 13.82 -18.38 9.92
C CYS A 47 13.48 -19.85 10.19
N TYR A 48 12.61 -20.11 11.18
CA TYR A 48 12.26 -21.46 11.63
C TYR A 48 13.49 -22.36 11.84
N THR A 49 14.52 -21.82 12.50
CA THR A 49 15.81 -22.49 12.70
C THR A 49 16.46 -22.91 11.36
N ARG A 50 16.68 -21.94 10.45
CA ARG A 50 17.24 -22.11 9.08
C ARG A 50 16.36 -22.83 8.07
N LYS A 51 15.14 -23.23 8.42
CA LYS A 51 14.24 -23.93 7.49
C LYS A 51 13.59 -22.99 6.47
N SER A 52 13.50 -21.70 6.76
CA SER A 52 13.07 -20.69 5.79
C SER A 52 14.22 -19.74 5.44
N VAL A 53 14.47 -19.58 4.14
CA VAL A 53 15.39 -18.58 3.59
C VAL A 53 14.54 -17.41 3.12
N LEU A 54 14.52 -16.34 3.90
CA LEU A 54 13.92 -15.09 3.46
C LEU A 54 14.95 -14.35 2.59
N PRO A 55 14.58 -13.90 1.39
CA PRO A 55 15.46 -13.04 0.60
C PRO A 55 15.73 -11.74 1.38
N SER A 56 16.94 -11.24 1.27
CA SER A 56 17.29 -9.93 1.84
C SER A 56 16.35 -8.86 1.28
N LEU A 57 15.85 -8.01 2.16
CA LEU A 57 15.04 -6.87 1.75
C LEU A 57 15.87 -5.98 0.81
N GLN A 58 15.27 -5.59 -0.31
CA GLN A 58 15.87 -4.58 -1.17
C GLN A 58 15.96 -3.26 -0.43
N SER A 59 17.03 -2.51 -0.68
CA SER A 59 17.18 -1.17 -0.12
C SER A 59 16.02 -0.29 -0.56
N THR A 60 15.50 0.52 0.36
CA THR A 60 14.50 1.55 0.04
C THR A 60 15.05 2.46 -1.08
N PRO A 61 14.27 2.74 -2.14
CA PRO A 61 14.67 3.68 -3.19
C PRO A 61 15.11 5.02 -2.62
N SER A 62 16.20 5.58 -3.15
CA SER A 62 16.80 6.83 -2.65
C SER A 62 15.81 8.00 -2.62
N GLU A 63 14.91 8.02 -3.59
CA GLU A 63 13.89 9.02 -3.85
C GLU A 63 12.91 9.12 -2.68
N ILE A 64 12.56 7.99 -2.03
CA ILE A 64 11.63 7.96 -0.90
C ILE A 64 12.34 7.84 0.47
N ALA A 65 13.59 7.38 0.48
CA ALA A 65 14.36 7.21 1.72
C ALA A 65 14.48 8.52 2.52
N GLY A 66 14.69 9.64 1.83
CA GLY A 66 14.72 10.97 2.45
C GLY A 66 13.38 11.34 3.09
N TYR A 67 12.28 11.15 2.36
CA TYR A 67 10.92 11.41 2.85
C TYR A 67 10.57 10.59 4.10
N LEU A 68 11.07 9.36 4.22
CA LEU A 68 10.78 8.48 5.36
C LEU A 68 11.63 8.78 6.60
N LYS A 69 12.88 9.21 6.44
CA LYS A 69 13.85 9.26 7.55
C LYS A 69 14.29 10.67 7.96
N SER A 70 14.16 11.66 7.08
CA SER A 70 14.73 12.97 7.33
C SER A 70 13.78 13.87 8.14
N ASN A 71 14.38 14.72 8.98
CA ASN A 71 13.69 15.67 9.87
C ASN A 71 13.41 17.04 9.22
N ASN A 72 13.67 17.19 7.93
CA ASN A 72 13.36 18.43 7.19
C ASN A 72 11.85 18.71 7.20
N VAL A 73 11.46 19.98 7.35
CA VAL A 73 10.06 20.45 7.39
C VAL A 73 9.25 19.93 6.19
N ASN A 74 9.84 19.95 4.99
CA ASN A 74 9.17 19.47 3.77
C ASN A 74 8.88 17.96 3.80
N TYR A 75 9.71 17.18 4.49
CA TYR A 75 9.52 15.73 4.63
C TYR A 75 8.57 15.38 5.77
N LYS A 76 8.42 16.25 6.77
CA LYS A 76 7.41 16.08 7.83
C LYS A 76 5.98 16.17 7.30
N GLU A 77 5.73 16.98 6.28
CA GLU A 77 4.43 17.01 5.58
C GLU A 77 4.12 15.63 4.99
N PHE A 78 5.05 15.09 4.21
CA PHE A 78 4.91 13.75 3.64
C PHE A 78 4.66 12.69 4.72
N GLN A 79 5.46 12.67 5.78
CA GLN A 79 5.32 11.69 6.87
C GLN A 79 3.95 11.79 7.55
N LYS A 80 3.48 13.02 7.79
CA LYS A 80 2.16 13.28 8.36
C LYS A 80 1.03 12.78 7.45
N ASN A 81 1.19 12.94 6.14
CA ASN A 81 0.17 12.64 5.15
C ASN A 81 0.44 11.35 4.35
N ILE A 82 1.36 10.49 4.78
CA ILE A 82 1.83 9.32 4.01
C ILE A 82 0.69 8.39 3.57
N ARG A 83 -0.34 8.26 4.39
CA ARG A 83 -1.55 7.48 4.06
C ARG A 83 -2.32 8.06 2.88
N LEU A 84 -2.39 9.39 2.76
CA LEU A 84 -3.03 10.07 1.63
C LEU A 84 -2.22 9.89 0.35
N TYR A 85 -0.89 10.03 0.42
CA TYR A 85 0.00 9.72 -0.71
C TYR A 85 -0.17 8.26 -1.18
N ASN A 86 -0.14 7.31 -0.25
CA ASN A 86 -0.31 5.89 -0.60
C ASN A 86 -1.69 5.62 -1.20
N SER A 87 -2.74 6.26 -0.66
CA SER A 87 -4.11 6.14 -1.17
C SER A 87 -4.23 6.69 -2.60
N SER A 88 -3.65 7.86 -2.88
CA SER A 88 -3.71 8.47 -4.21
C SER A 88 -2.89 7.72 -5.26
N LEU A 89 -1.90 6.90 -4.84
CA LEU A 89 -1.08 6.07 -5.72
C LEU A 89 -1.56 4.61 -5.83
N CYS A 90 -2.55 4.21 -5.02
CA CYS A 90 -2.99 2.83 -4.95
C CYS A 90 -3.66 2.37 -6.27
N PHE A 91 -3.45 1.11 -6.65
CA PHE A 91 -4.11 0.49 -7.81
C PHE A 91 -5.49 -0.08 -7.49
N THR A 92 -5.74 -0.43 -6.23
CA THR A 92 -6.95 -1.15 -5.82
C THR A 92 -7.56 -0.50 -4.59
N SER A 93 -8.88 -0.47 -4.54
CA SER A 93 -9.59 -0.20 -3.29
C SER A 93 -9.67 -1.47 -2.43
N LEU A 94 -9.87 -1.29 -1.12
CA LEU A 94 -10.16 -2.40 -0.22
C LEU A 94 -11.67 -2.59 -0.15
N GLY A 95 -12.16 -3.73 -0.63
CA GLY A 95 -13.57 -4.10 -0.59
C GLY A 95 -13.94 -4.75 0.74
N VAL A 96 -14.22 -3.94 1.77
CA VAL A 96 -14.64 -4.43 3.10
C VAL A 96 -15.85 -3.67 3.63
N SER A 97 -16.72 -4.36 4.36
CA SER A 97 -17.77 -3.72 5.15
C SER A 97 -17.20 -3.29 6.50
N LEU A 98 -17.19 -1.98 6.76
CA LEU A 98 -16.66 -1.42 7.99
C LEU A 98 -17.75 -1.29 9.05
N ASP A 99 -17.47 -1.77 10.26
CA ASP A 99 -18.23 -1.45 11.45
C ASP A 99 -17.83 -0.06 11.95
N LEU A 100 -18.61 0.96 11.59
CA LEU A 100 -18.32 2.37 11.93
C LEU A 100 -18.39 2.65 13.44
N ASN A 101 -19.01 1.78 14.24
CA ASN A 101 -18.98 1.91 15.70
C ASN A 101 -17.60 1.55 16.28
N LEU A 102 -16.84 0.70 15.58
CA LEU A 102 -15.48 0.34 15.95
C LEU A 102 -14.46 1.28 15.26
N ALA A 103 -14.63 1.51 13.96
CA ALA A 103 -13.70 2.23 13.10
C ALA A 103 -13.81 3.76 13.18
N ASN A 104 -14.03 4.32 14.38
CA ASN A 104 -14.35 5.74 14.57
C ASN A 104 -13.20 6.60 15.13
N ASN A 105 -12.04 6.00 15.44
CA ASN A 105 -10.87 6.71 15.98
C ASN A 105 -11.17 7.53 17.26
N ARG A 106 -12.22 7.20 18.01
CA ARG A 106 -12.65 7.95 19.20
C ARG A 106 -12.00 7.46 20.49
N SER A 107 -11.53 6.21 20.55
CA SER A 107 -10.95 5.60 21.75
C SER A 107 -9.90 4.55 21.40
N GLY A 108 -8.77 4.56 22.12
CA GLY A 108 -7.70 3.56 22.00
C GLY A 108 -6.96 3.59 20.66
N ALA A 109 -6.27 2.49 20.35
CA ALA A 109 -5.65 2.29 19.05
C ALA A 109 -6.74 2.09 17.98
N TYR A 110 -6.60 2.76 16.82
CA TYR A 110 -7.54 2.64 15.71
C TYR A 110 -7.72 1.16 15.33
N THR A 111 -8.94 0.66 15.53
CA THR A 111 -9.30 -0.73 15.28
C THR A 111 -10.52 -0.76 14.38
N PHE A 112 -10.46 -1.57 13.33
CA PHE A 112 -11.61 -1.86 12.48
C PHE A 112 -11.73 -3.36 12.33
N ARG A 113 -12.96 -3.84 12.18
CA ARG A 113 -13.26 -5.27 12.05
C ARG A 113 -13.73 -5.55 10.65
N ILE A 114 -13.14 -6.57 10.04
CA ILE A 114 -13.56 -7.13 8.75
C ILE A 114 -14.24 -8.47 9.04
N GLN A 115 -15.41 -8.70 8.45
CA GLN A 115 -16.06 -10.01 8.44
C GLN A 115 -15.78 -10.69 7.09
N GLY A 116 -15.22 -11.90 7.12
CA GLY A 116 -14.83 -12.65 5.92
C GLY A 116 -13.40 -12.32 5.44
N SER A 117 -13.08 -12.73 4.20
CA SER A 117 -11.79 -12.45 3.58
C SER A 117 -11.72 -11.01 3.06
N PRO A 118 -10.60 -10.29 3.23
CA PRO A 118 -10.40 -9.01 2.54
C PRO A 118 -10.27 -9.27 1.02
N TYR A 119 -10.85 -8.37 0.24
CA TYR A 119 -10.77 -8.40 -1.22
C TYR A 119 -10.18 -7.08 -1.73
N HIS A 120 -9.26 -7.15 -2.68
CA HIS A 120 -8.78 -5.98 -3.41
C HIS A 120 -9.63 -5.80 -4.68
N LEU A 121 -10.25 -4.63 -4.82
CA LEU A 121 -11.10 -4.29 -5.94
C LEU A 121 -10.35 -3.33 -6.86
N VAL A 122 -10.03 -3.78 -8.07
CA VAL A 122 -9.51 -2.91 -9.14
C VAL A 122 -10.63 -2.01 -9.68
N GLY A 123 -11.84 -2.58 -9.81
CA GLY A 123 -12.99 -1.90 -10.40
C GLY A 123 -12.92 -1.80 -11.93
N SER A 124 -13.85 -1.03 -12.51
CA SER A 124 -13.90 -0.71 -13.95
C SER A 124 -12.64 0.03 -14.40
N GLY A 125 -12.19 -0.24 -15.62
CA GLY A 125 -11.05 0.44 -16.25
C GLY A 125 -11.31 1.92 -16.58
N VAL A 126 -12.58 2.34 -16.59
CA VAL A 126 -12.99 3.73 -16.86
C VAL A 126 -13.86 4.28 -15.72
N PRO A 127 -13.80 5.59 -15.44
CA PRO A 127 -14.69 6.23 -14.47
C PRO A 127 -16.15 6.13 -14.93
N THR A 128 -17.07 6.03 -13.97
CA THR A 128 -18.49 6.23 -14.26
C THR A 128 -18.71 7.66 -14.74
N GLU A 129 -19.69 7.87 -15.62
CA GLU A 129 -20.02 9.20 -16.14
C GLU A 129 -20.20 10.23 -15.00
N GLY A 130 -19.54 11.37 -15.13
CA GLY A 130 -19.54 12.44 -14.12
C GLY A 130 -18.69 12.19 -12.87
N SER A 131 -17.98 11.05 -12.77
CA SER A 131 -17.12 10.75 -11.63
C SER A 131 -15.63 10.95 -11.95
N ASN A 132 -14.85 11.36 -10.93
CA ASN A 132 -13.39 11.46 -11.05
C ASN A 132 -12.75 10.07 -11.10
N PRO A 133 -11.67 9.87 -11.90
CA PRO A 133 -10.92 8.62 -11.93
C PRO A 133 -10.31 8.30 -10.57
N LYS A 134 -10.30 7.01 -10.21
CA LYS A 134 -9.73 6.52 -8.94
C LYS A 134 -8.98 5.21 -9.14
N PHE A 135 -8.03 4.92 -8.26
CA PHE A 135 -7.28 3.67 -8.22
C PHE A 135 -6.61 3.35 -9.57
N ALA A 136 -6.80 2.14 -10.11
CA ALA A 136 -6.27 1.74 -11.41
C ALA A 136 -6.67 2.66 -12.56
N GLN A 137 -7.85 3.31 -12.49
CA GLN A 137 -8.30 4.25 -13.53
C GLN A 137 -7.34 5.41 -13.71
N LEU A 138 -6.60 5.81 -12.67
CA LEU A 138 -5.60 6.88 -12.74
C LEU A 138 -4.40 6.53 -13.63
N TYR A 139 -4.23 5.25 -13.96
CA TYR A 139 -3.17 4.76 -14.85
C TYR A 139 -3.70 4.43 -16.26
N ILE A 140 -5.03 4.39 -16.45
CA ILE A 140 -5.70 3.99 -17.69
C ILE A 140 -6.40 5.18 -18.36
N TYR A 141 -7.18 5.91 -17.59
CA TYR A 141 -8.01 7.02 -18.06
C TYR A 141 -7.26 8.34 -17.92
N ASP A 142 -7.16 9.09 -19.03
CA ASP A 142 -6.58 10.44 -19.07
C ASP A 142 -5.21 10.52 -18.39
N ALA A 143 -4.28 9.71 -18.90
CA ALA A 143 -2.92 9.63 -18.39
C ALA A 143 -2.15 10.96 -18.48
N GLU A 144 -2.58 11.88 -19.36
CA GLU A 144 -1.99 13.22 -19.49
C GLU A 144 -2.25 14.07 -18.23
N HIS A 145 -3.42 13.93 -17.61
CA HIS A 145 -3.80 14.66 -16.39
C HIS A 145 -3.69 13.81 -15.11
N GLU A 146 -2.92 12.72 -15.14
CA GLU A 146 -2.77 11.79 -14.02
C GLU A 146 -2.39 12.50 -12.71
N LEU A 147 -1.45 13.45 -12.75
CA LEU A 147 -0.99 14.16 -11.55
C LEU A 147 -2.11 14.99 -10.92
N GLN A 148 -2.86 15.74 -11.74
CA GLN A 148 -3.96 16.59 -11.32
C GLN A 148 -5.10 15.73 -10.76
N ASN A 149 -5.42 14.62 -11.42
CA ASN A 149 -6.42 13.66 -10.99
C ASN A 149 -6.05 13.05 -9.61
N ARG A 150 -4.77 12.69 -9.40
CA ARG A 150 -4.28 12.22 -8.09
C ARG A 150 -4.34 13.31 -7.03
N HIS A 151 -4.00 14.55 -7.38
CA HIS A 151 -4.03 15.68 -6.44
C HIS A 151 -5.47 16.03 -6.04
N ALA A 152 -6.44 15.91 -6.94
CA ALA A 152 -7.86 16.09 -6.63
C ALA A 152 -8.38 15.08 -5.58
N ILE A 153 -7.80 13.88 -5.51
CA ILE A 153 -8.12 12.87 -4.48
C ILE A 153 -7.49 13.23 -3.13
N ALA A 154 -6.34 13.87 -3.14
CA ALA A 154 -5.60 14.25 -1.94
C ALA A 154 -5.18 15.74 -1.96
N PRO A 155 -6.13 16.70 -1.91
CA PRO A 155 -5.80 18.11 -2.15
C PRO A 155 -4.85 18.72 -1.12
N SER A 156 -4.76 18.12 0.07
CA SER A 156 -3.91 18.56 1.16
C SER A 156 -2.44 18.14 1.03
N VAL A 157 -2.09 17.27 0.07
CA VAL A 157 -0.70 16.84 -0.12
C VAL A 157 0.08 17.81 -0.99
N ASN A 158 1.40 17.85 -0.81
CA ASN A 158 2.29 18.63 -1.67
C ASN A 158 2.36 18.00 -3.08
N ILE A 159 1.91 18.75 -4.09
CA ILE A 159 1.84 18.25 -5.47
C ILE A 159 3.20 17.90 -6.06
N ALA A 160 4.27 18.63 -5.73
CA ALA A 160 5.62 18.35 -6.23
C ALA A 160 6.22 17.07 -5.61
N THR A 161 5.92 16.79 -4.35
CA THR A 161 6.26 15.50 -3.72
C THR A 161 5.46 14.37 -4.36
N LEU A 162 4.18 14.58 -4.61
CA LEU A 162 3.32 13.58 -5.26
C LEU A 162 3.83 13.22 -6.65
N GLU A 163 4.22 14.23 -7.44
CA GLU A 163 4.82 14.04 -8.76
C GLU A 163 6.09 13.21 -8.70
N LYS A 164 7.03 13.53 -7.81
CA LYS A 164 8.28 12.75 -7.65
C LYS A 164 8.02 11.29 -7.31
N ILE A 165 7.10 11.01 -6.39
CA ILE A 165 6.77 9.64 -6.00
C ILE A 165 6.05 8.92 -7.14
N LYS A 166 5.17 9.62 -7.87
CA LYS A 166 4.50 9.09 -9.06
C LYS A 166 5.50 8.67 -10.13
N GLU A 167 6.47 9.54 -10.48
CA GLU A 167 7.52 9.23 -11.46
C GLU A 167 8.39 8.05 -11.01
N MET A 168 8.80 8.02 -9.74
CA MET A 168 9.53 6.89 -9.17
C MET A 168 8.72 5.59 -9.28
N MET A 169 7.42 5.62 -8.98
CA MET A 169 6.54 4.46 -9.12
C MET A 169 6.43 4.01 -10.57
N HIS A 170 6.34 4.93 -11.53
CA HIS A 170 6.30 4.59 -12.96
C HIS A 170 7.57 3.90 -13.43
N TRP A 171 8.71 4.30 -12.88
CA TRP A 171 10.00 3.70 -13.22
C TRP A 171 10.22 2.33 -12.57
N LEU A 172 9.86 2.17 -11.30
CA LEU A 172 10.23 0.99 -10.51
C LEU A 172 9.15 -0.10 -10.49
N ASN A 173 7.87 0.27 -10.61
CA ASN A 173 6.77 -0.67 -10.39
C ASN A 173 6.31 -1.28 -11.72
N PRO A 174 6.55 -2.58 -11.97
CA PRO A 174 6.19 -3.23 -13.23
C PRO A 174 4.67 -3.31 -13.46
N PHE A 175 3.84 -3.12 -12.44
CA PHE A 175 2.39 -3.07 -12.63
C PHE A 175 1.95 -1.78 -13.31
N VAL A 176 2.68 -0.67 -13.12
CA VAL A 176 2.36 0.60 -13.79
C VAL A 176 2.38 0.42 -15.31
N SER A 177 3.39 -0.28 -15.84
CA SER A 177 3.50 -0.50 -17.28
C SER A 177 2.34 -1.35 -17.80
N ILE A 178 1.92 -2.39 -17.07
CA ILE A 178 0.76 -3.22 -17.42
C ILE A 178 -0.52 -2.37 -17.55
N PHE A 179 -0.80 -1.53 -16.56
CA PHE A 179 -1.97 -0.64 -16.59
C PHE A 179 -1.87 0.43 -17.69
N LYS A 180 -0.69 1.00 -17.93
CA LYS A 180 -0.48 1.99 -19.00
C LYS A 180 -0.57 1.38 -20.40
N SER A 181 -0.09 0.15 -20.60
CA SER A 181 -0.30 -0.58 -21.86
C SER A 181 -1.78 -0.87 -22.10
N THR A 182 -2.54 -1.13 -21.03
CA THR A 182 -4.00 -1.24 -21.13
C THR A 182 -4.61 0.08 -21.59
N ALA A 183 -4.12 1.23 -21.09
CA ALA A 183 -4.53 2.57 -21.55
C ALA A 183 -4.36 2.77 -23.07
N GLN A 184 -3.23 2.31 -23.62
CA GLN A 184 -2.94 2.41 -25.06
C GLN A 184 -3.97 1.63 -25.87
N VAL A 185 -4.25 0.38 -25.48
CA VAL A 185 -5.27 -0.44 -26.14
C VAL A 185 -6.65 0.22 -26.07
N VAL A 186 -7.02 0.79 -24.92
CA VAL A 186 -8.31 1.50 -24.76
C VAL A 186 -8.40 2.75 -25.65
N ASN A 187 -7.31 3.51 -25.75
CA ASN A 187 -7.26 4.73 -26.57
C ASN A 187 -7.20 4.44 -28.07
N GLU A 188 -6.52 3.38 -28.49
CA GLU A 188 -6.53 2.89 -29.87
C GLU A 188 -7.93 2.42 -30.25
N GLN A 189 -8.60 1.68 -29.37
CA GLN A 189 -10.00 1.29 -29.57
C GLN A 189 -10.89 2.52 -29.70
N ARG A 190 -10.79 3.51 -28.80
CA ARG A 190 -11.57 4.78 -28.90
C ARG A 190 -11.30 5.55 -30.18
N SER A 191 -10.05 5.65 -30.60
CA SER A 191 -9.66 6.35 -31.85
C SER A 191 -10.21 5.64 -33.09
N ASN A 192 -10.20 4.31 -33.08
CA ASN A 192 -10.79 3.46 -34.13
C ASN A 192 -12.33 3.41 -34.07
N SER A 193 -12.94 3.85 -32.97
CA SER A 193 -14.40 3.87 -32.74
C SER A 193 -15.14 5.01 -33.44
N ASN A 194 -14.46 5.88 -34.19
CA ASN A 194 -15.09 6.93 -35.01
C ASN A 194 -15.81 6.39 -36.28
N THR A 195 -16.04 5.08 -36.38
CA THR A 195 -16.85 4.44 -37.44
C THR A 195 -17.90 3.52 -36.82
N GLU A 196 -19.06 4.10 -36.45
CA GLU A 196 -20.43 3.57 -36.18
C GLU A 196 -20.67 2.14 -35.67
N SER A 197 -19.66 1.40 -35.23
CA SER A 197 -19.78 0.01 -34.79
C SER A 197 -19.50 -0.12 -33.29
N GLN A 198 -20.56 0.19 -32.54
CA GLN A 198 -21.03 -0.58 -31.38
C GLN A 198 -20.55 -0.20 -29.97
N GLN A 199 -21.54 0.28 -29.20
CA GLN A 199 -21.69 0.33 -27.73
C GLN A 199 -21.27 -0.94 -26.95
N ASN A 200 -20.90 -2.03 -27.63
CA ASN A 200 -20.68 -3.37 -27.07
C ASN A 200 -19.24 -3.61 -26.56
N ASN A 201 -18.26 -2.78 -26.93
CA ASN A 201 -16.86 -2.98 -26.54
C ASN A 201 -16.43 -2.13 -25.33
N ILE A 202 -16.97 -0.92 -25.17
CA ILE A 202 -16.75 -0.10 -23.95
C ILE A 202 -17.43 -0.76 -22.73
N SER A 203 -18.58 -1.39 -22.94
CA SER A 203 -19.26 -2.18 -21.91
C SER A 203 -18.44 -3.39 -21.41
N SER A 204 -17.46 -3.87 -22.19
CA SER A 204 -16.57 -4.95 -21.73
C SER A 204 -15.55 -4.49 -20.69
N LEU A 205 -15.10 -3.23 -20.71
CA LEU A 205 -14.18 -2.67 -19.70
C LEU A 205 -14.89 -2.17 -18.44
N GLU A 206 -16.15 -1.75 -18.59
CA GLU A 206 -17.03 -1.39 -17.47
C GLU A 206 -17.38 -2.60 -16.59
N ASN A 207 -17.44 -3.80 -17.18
CA ASN A 207 -17.87 -5.03 -16.52
C ASN A 207 -16.73 -5.91 -15.96
N ILE A 208 -15.46 -5.55 -16.18
CA ILE A 208 -14.33 -6.29 -15.61
C ILE A 208 -14.16 -5.89 -14.14
N LYS A 209 -14.68 -6.72 -13.23
CA LYS A 209 -14.42 -6.62 -11.79
C LYS A 209 -13.32 -7.61 -11.42
N LEU A 210 -12.07 -7.17 -11.46
CA LEU A 210 -10.96 -7.95 -10.91
C LEU A 210 -11.00 -7.88 -9.38
N VAL A 211 -11.15 -9.05 -8.77
CA VAL A 211 -11.16 -9.25 -7.32
C VAL A 211 -9.97 -10.14 -6.97
N PHE A 212 -8.98 -9.59 -6.27
CA PHE A 212 -7.90 -10.40 -5.71
C PHE A 212 -8.29 -10.79 -4.29
N ARG A 213 -8.46 -12.09 -4.07
CA ARG A 213 -8.62 -12.65 -2.73
C ARG A 213 -7.22 -12.85 -2.14
N ALA A 214 -6.96 -12.27 -0.97
CA ALA A 214 -5.82 -12.69 -0.19
C ALA A 214 -6.18 -14.06 0.40
N GLU A 215 -5.68 -15.14 -0.19
CA GLU A 215 -5.76 -16.45 0.44
C GLU A 215 -4.83 -16.44 1.66
N GLY A 216 -5.39 -16.79 2.81
CA GLY A 216 -4.62 -16.90 4.04
C GLY A 216 -3.62 -18.04 3.89
N VAL A 217 -2.34 -17.72 4.06
CA VAL A 217 -1.29 -18.72 4.29
C VAL A 217 -1.37 -19.20 5.73
#